data_AF-A0A7Y6XN18-F1
#
_entry.id   AF-A0A7Y6XN18-F1
#
_cell.length_a   1.000
_cell.length_b   1.000
_cell.length_c   1.000
_cell.angle_alpha   90.00
_cell.angle_beta   90.00
_cell.angle_gamma   90.00
#
_symmetry.space_group_name_H-M   'P 1'
#
loop_
_entity.id
_entity.type
_entity.pdbx_description
1 polymer ?
#
loop_
_entity_poly.entity_id
_entity_poly.type
_entity_poly.pdbx_seq_one_letter_code
_entity_poly.pdbx_strand_id
1 'polypeptide(L)'
;MSKKGKVIAGLVAFVFIVGAYFYLGGLNKVEYSVERVSDYNLVGVHFQGEGDSREIEEAFFTAKEYIESGKLKGVLTLVHYNDTTLADEELKMFIGIKLETGTSDLPANYERLTIPASNSVRAQVEAHNVVMPSPTTIEARLRETAKEARLELQDFTIEQYVSENLLVIDMPVK
;
A
#
# COMPACT_ATOMS: atom_id res chain seq x y z
N MET A 1 20.39 -35.85 22.00
CA MET A 1 18.92 -35.74 21.79
C MET A 1 18.43 -36.98 21.04
N SER A 2 17.47 -37.73 21.60
CA SER A 2 16.97 -38.97 20.98
C SER A 2 16.21 -38.67 19.68
N LYS A 3 16.10 -39.66 18.76
CA LYS A 3 15.29 -39.52 17.53
C LYS A 3 13.87 -39.03 17.85
N LYS A 4 13.26 -39.55 18.93
CA LYS A 4 11.93 -39.13 19.40
C LYS A 4 11.91 -37.66 19.84
N GLY A 5 12.94 -37.19 20.54
CA GLY A 5 13.06 -35.78 20.94
C GLY A 5 13.19 -34.82 19.76
N LYS A 6 13.91 -35.22 18.69
CA LYS A 6 14.00 -34.43 17.45
C LYS A 6 12.65 -34.32 16.72
N VAL A 7 11.89 -35.41 16.67
CA VAL A 7 10.56 -35.43 16.04
C VAL A 7 9.58 -34.55 16.81
N ILE A 8 9.55 -34.65 18.14
CA ILE A 8 8.67 -33.81 18.98
C ILE A 8 9.04 -32.33 18.85
N ALA A 9 10.33 -31.99 18.92
CA ALA A 9 10.78 -30.60 18.75
C ALA A 9 10.40 -30.05 17.37
N GLY A 10 10.56 -30.85 16.30
CA GLY A 10 10.16 -30.47 14.94
C GLY A 10 8.65 -30.24 14.82
N LEU A 11 7.83 -31.09 15.44
CA LEU A 11 6.37 -30.94 15.45
C LEU A 11 5.94 -29.67 16.18
N VAL A 12 6.54 -29.39 17.34
CA VAL A 12 6.25 -28.18 18.12
C VAL A 12 6.64 -26.93 17.34
N ALA A 13 7.81 -26.92 16.70
CA ALA A 13 8.23 -25.82 15.83
C ALA A 13 7.27 -25.63 14.65
N PHE A 14 6.83 -26.72 14.01
CA PHE A 14 5.87 -26.66 12.91
C PHE A 14 4.53 -26.06 13.35
N VAL A 15 3.96 -26.52 14.48
CA VAL A 15 2.71 -25.97 15.01
C VAL A 15 2.86 -24.48 15.35
N PHE A 16 4.01 -24.07 15.88
CA PHE A 16 4.27 -22.66 16.19
C PHE A 16 4.36 -21.80 14.93
N ILE A 17 5.08 -22.25 13.89
CA ILE A 17 5.20 -21.53 12.60
C ILE A 17 3.83 -21.42 11.92
N VAL A 18 3.07 -22.51 11.88
CA VAL A 18 1.72 -22.50 11.33
C VAL A 18 0.83 -21.56 12.15
N GLY A 19 0.83 -21.67 13.47
CA GLY A 19 0.07 -20.76 14.34
C GLY A 19 0.41 -19.29 14.11
N ALA A 20 1.70 -18.94 13.95
CA ALA A 20 2.14 -17.59 13.64
C ALA A 20 1.64 -17.12 12.26
N TYR A 21 1.71 -17.96 11.22
CA TYR A 21 1.21 -17.63 9.89
C TYR A 21 -0.29 -17.32 9.89
N PHE A 22 -1.10 -18.14 10.60
CA PHE A 22 -2.53 -17.88 10.76
C PHE A 22 -2.79 -16.60 11.59
N TYR A 23 -2.03 -16.37 12.66
CA TYR A 23 -2.15 -15.19 13.51
C TYR A 23 -1.86 -13.88 12.76
N LEU A 24 -0.87 -13.89 11.87
CA LEU A 24 -0.53 -12.73 11.03
C LEU A 24 -1.55 -12.45 9.91
N GLY A 25 -2.54 -13.34 9.73
CA GLY A 25 -3.54 -13.21 8.69
C GLY A 25 -3.13 -13.84 7.36
N GLY A 26 -2.25 -14.86 7.35
CA GLY A 26 -1.81 -15.52 6.12
C GLY A 26 -2.91 -16.19 5.29
N LEU A 27 -4.09 -16.42 5.89
CA LEU A 27 -5.30 -16.86 5.18
C LEU A 27 -6.31 -15.74 4.90
N ASN A 28 -6.04 -14.51 5.34
CA ASN A 28 -6.95 -13.40 5.14
C ASN A 28 -7.01 -13.11 3.64
N LYS A 29 -8.24 -13.05 3.12
CA LYS A 29 -8.48 -12.86 1.71
C LYS A 29 -8.24 -11.39 1.38
N VAL A 30 -7.43 -11.13 0.37
CA VAL A 30 -7.48 -9.83 -0.30
C VAL A 30 -8.82 -9.76 -1.01
N GLU A 31 -9.65 -8.81 -0.64
CA GLU A 31 -10.92 -8.54 -1.31
C GLU A 31 -10.67 -7.58 -2.48
N TYR A 32 -11.22 -7.93 -3.64
CA TYR A 32 -11.11 -7.12 -4.86
C TYR A 32 -12.49 -6.63 -5.28
N SER A 33 -12.66 -5.32 -5.46
CA SER A 33 -13.96 -4.71 -5.76
C SER A 33 -13.82 -3.49 -6.68
N VAL A 34 -14.94 -3.06 -7.28
CA VAL A 34 -15.06 -1.77 -7.94
C VAL A 34 -15.71 -0.81 -6.95
N GLU A 35 -14.99 0.22 -6.54
CA GLU A 35 -15.44 1.18 -5.55
C GLU A 35 -15.73 2.54 -6.17
N ARG A 36 -16.80 3.18 -5.71
CA ARG A 36 -17.02 4.61 -5.98
C ARG A 36 -16.11 5.41 -5.07
N VAL A 37 -15.32 6.29 -5.66
CA VAL A 37 -14.36 7.14 -4.93
C VAL A 37 -14.57 8.60 -5.29
N SER A 38 -14.02 9.48 -4.46
CA SER A 38 -13.83 10.90 -4.81
C SER A 38 -12.39 11.11 -5.28
N ASP A 39 -12.11 12.30 -5.79
CA ASP A 39 -10.75 12.74 -6.08
C ASP A 39 -9.81 12.49 -4.89
N TYR A 40 -8.62 11.99 -5.19
CA TYR A 40 -7.57 11.81 -4.20
C TYR A 40 -6.84 13.14 -4.05
N ASN A 41 -7.05 13.81 -2.92
CA ASN A 41 -6.39 15.07 -2.58
C ASN A 41 -5.22 14.79 -1.63
N LEU A 42 -4.02 14.83 -2.17
CA LEU A 42 -2.80 14.39 -1.51
C LEU A 42 -1.88 15.58 -1.24
N VAL A 43 -1.12 15.50 -0.16
CA VAL A 43 0.00 16.39 0.14
C VAL A 43 1.24 15.59 0.50
N GLY A 44 2.40 15.94 -0.03
CA GLY A 44 3.58 15.07 0.10
C GLY A 44 4.73 15.48 -0.79
N VAL A 45 5.65 14.55 -1.03
CA VAL A 45 6.86 14.76 -1.83
C VAL A 45 6.90 13.82 -3.02
N HIS A 46 7.46 14.29 -4.13
CA HIS A 46 7.82 13.44 -5.25
C HIS A 46 9.16 12.76 -4.99
N PHE A 47 9.27 11.49 -5.37
CA PHE A 47 10.50 10.72 -5.34
C PHE A 47 10.74 10.04 -6.69
N GLN A 48 11.98 10.03 -7.15
CA GLN A 48 12.43 9.21 -8.26
C GLN A 48 13.86 8.74 -7.97
N GLY A 49 14.09 7.43 -7.99
CA GLY A 49 15.39 6.84 -7.71
C GLY A 49 15.27 5.36 -7.31
N GLU A 50 16.32 4.84 -6.68
CA GLU A 50 16.39 3.44 -6.23
C GLU A 50 15.30 3.09 -5.20
N GLY A 51 14.70 1.91 -5.35
CA GLY A 51 13.55 1.51 -4.53
C GLY A 51 13.85 1.21 -3.06
N ASP A 52 15.12 1.08 -2.67
CA ASP A 52 15.58 0.92 -1.29
C ASP A 52 16.25 2.19 -0.74
N SER A 53 16.08 3.33 -1.42
CA SER A 53 16.61 4.62 -0.98
C SER A 53 16.05 5.02 0.39
N ARG A 54 16.94 5.53 1.25
CA ARG A 54 16.58 6.15 2.53
C ARG A 54 15.59 7.29 2.41
N GLU A 55 15.57 7.98 1.27
CA GLU A 55 14.66 9.12 1.05
C GLU A 55 13.18 8.68 1.08
N ILE A 56 12.90 7.45 0.64
CA ILE A 56 11.56 6.86 0.71
C ILE A 56 11.16 6.66 2.17
N GLU A 57 12.06 6.05 2.96
CA GLU A 57 11.86 5.79 4.39
C GLU A 57 11.64 7.10 5.16
N GLU A 58 12.49 8.10 4.91
CA GLU A 58 12.42 9.41 5.54
C GLU A 58 11.10 10.13 5.20
N ALA A 59 10.67 10.11 3.92
CA ALA A 59 9.40 10.68 3.50
C ALA A 59 8.19 9.96 4.13
N PHE A 60 8.22 8.62 4.18
CA PHE A 60 7.18 7.79 4.79
C PHE A 60 7.02 8.11 6.28
N PHE A 61 8.10 8.07 7.05
CA PHE A 61 8.06 8.33 8.48
C PHE A 61 7.73 9.79 8.81
N THR A 62 8.18 10.74 7.99
CA THR A 62 7.80 12.15 8.15
C THR A 62 6.30 12.35 7.96
N ALA A 63 5.71 11.75 6.92
CA ALA A 63 4.27 11.82 6.68
C ALA A 63 3.48 11.16 7.84
N LYS A 64 3.96 10.02 8.32
CA LYS A 64 3.39 9.34 9.50
C LYS A 64 3.44 10.23 10.75
N GLU A 65 4.57 10.87 11.04
CA GLU A 65 4.72 11.78 12.18
C GLU A 65 3.75 12.97 12.09
N TYR A 66 3.51 13.52 10.89
CA TYR A 66 2.55 14.61 10.72
C TYR A 66 1.10 14.19 10.99
N ILE A 67 0.75 12.93 10.72
CA ILE A 67 -0.55 12.38 11.09
C ILE A 67 -0.63 12.17 12.61
N GLU A 68 0.37 11.50 13.19
CA GLU A 68 0.40 11.16 14.62
C GLU A 68 0.43 12.39 15.54
N SER A 69 1.15 13.44 15.14
CA SER A 69 1.18 14.73 15.84
C SER A 69 -0.07 15.58 15.64
N GLY A 70 -0.95 15.19 14.71
CA GLY A 70 -2.16 15.95 14.34
C GLY A 70 -1.91 17.20 13.50
N LYS A 71 -0.68 17.39 12.99
CA LYS A 71 -0.34 18.51 12.09
C LYS A 71 -1.13 18.42 10.78
N LEU A 72 -1.34 17.20 10.28
CA LEU A 72 -2.17 16.92 9.11
C LEU A 72 -3.18 15.82 9.45
N LYS A 73 -4.41 15.94 8.94
CA LYS A 73 -5.47 14.94 9.13
C LYS A 73 -5.70 14.19 7.83
N GLY A 74 -5.48 12.89 7.84
CA GLY A 74 -5.53 12.09 6.63
C GLY A 74 -4.97 10.69 6.82
N VAL A 75 -4.83 10.02 5.68
CA VAL A 75 -4.30 8.65 5.57
C VAL A 75 -2.95 8.70 4.88
N LEU A 76 -1.94 8.07 5.46
CA LEU A 76 -0.63 7.89 4.83
C LEU A 76 -0.83 7.17 3.49
N THR A 77 -0.39 7.79 2.40
CA THR A 77 -0.70 7.37 1.05
C THR A 77 0.52 7.49 0.14
N LEU A 78 0.79 6.43 -0.62
CA LEU A 78 1.84 6.35 -1.62
C LEU A 78 1.20 6.17 -3.00
N VAL A 79 1.64 6.94 -3.99
CA VAL A 79 1.28 6.73 -5.40
C VAL A 79 2.48 6.12 -6.10
N HIS A 80 2.34 4.91 -6.63
CA HIS A 80 3.38 4.23 -7.39
C HIS A 80 3.10 4.38 -8.88
N TYR A 81 3.94 5.14 -9.58
CA TYR A 81 3.78 5.35 -11.01
C TYR A 81 4.39 4.21 -11.81
N ASN A 82 3.64 3.65 -12.77
CA ASN A 82 4.22 2.74 -13.75
C ASN A 82 4.88 3.57 -14.87
N ASP A 83 6.16 3.86 -14.71
CA ASP A 83 6.93 4.64 -15.67
C ASP A 83 7.98 3.74 -16.35
N THR A 84 7.67 3.29 -17.57
CA THR A 84 8.54 2.39 -18.33
C THR A 84 9.78 3.09 -18.91
N THR A 85 9.98 4.38 -18.63
CA THR A 85 11.12 5.17 -19.12
C THR A 85 12.25 5.30 -18.09
N LEU A 86 12.03 4.81 -16.87
CA LEU A 86 13.01 4.81 -15.79
C LEU A 86 14.18 3.86 -16.07
N ALA A 87 15.32 4.10 -15.42
CA ALA A 87 16.43 3.15 -15.46
C ALA A 87 16.07 1.86 -14.72
N ASP A 88 16.84 0.78 -14.96
CA ASP A 88 16.65 -0.47 -14.23
C ASP A 88 16.73 -0.22 -12.71
N GLU A 89 15.79 -0.79 -11.96
CA GLU A 89 15.65 -0.67 -10.49
C GLU A 89 15.23 0.71 -9.96
N GLU A 90 15.07 1.72 -10.83
CA GLU A 90 14.46 2.98 -10.45
C GLU A 90 12.93 2.86 -10.36
N LEU A 91 12.36 3.58 -9.40
CA LEU A 91 10.93 3.78 -9.26
C LEU A 91 10.60 5.25 -9.11
N LYS A 92 9.34 5.59 -9.37
CA LYS A 92 8.80 6.94 -9.23
C LYS A 92 7.57 6.91 -8.35
N MET A 93 7.53 7.78 -7.36
CA MET A 93 6.46 7.83 -6.37
C MET A 93 6.04 9.25 -6.00
N PHE A 94 4.82 9.35 -5.46
CA PHE A 94 4.43 10.45 -4.58
C PHE A 94 4.17 9.88 -3.19
N ILE A 95 4.87 10.38 -2.18
CA ILE A 95 4.82 9.87 -0.80
C ILE A 95 4.24 10.96 0.09
N GLY A 96 3.11 10.69 0.74
CA GLY A 96 2.45 11.72 1.51
C GLY A 96 1.16 11.28 2.20
N ILE A 97 0.20 12.20 2.26
CA ILE A 97 -1.03 12.05 3.05
C ILE A 97 -2.22 12.40 2.17
N LYS A 98 -3.18 11.49 2.07
CA LYS A 98 -4.51 11.78 1.52
C LYS A 98 -5.32 12.51 2.58
N LEU A 99 -5.65 13.77 2.30
CA LEU A 99 -6.33 14.65 3.23
C LEU A 99 -7.80 14.25 3.43
N GLU A 100 -8.25 14.23 4.70
CA GLU A 100 -9.68 14.15 5.02
C GLU A 100 -10.41 15.48 4.75
N THR A 101 -9.70 16.59 4.96
CA THR A 101 -10.19 17.95 4.77
C THR A 101 -9.08 18.82 4.19
N GLY A 102 -9.45 19.85 3.42
CA GLY A 102 -8.47 20.78 2.88
C GLY A 102 -7.69 21.48 3.99
N THR A 103 -6.37 21.63 3.81
CA THR A 103 -5.50 22.48 4.64
C THR A 103 -4.89 23.56 3.77
N SER A 104 -4.67 24.77 4.29
CA SER A 104 -3.85 25.81 3.65
C SER A 104 -2.40 25.83 4.16
N ASP A 105 -2.13 25.20 5.30
CA ASP A 105 -0.82 25.16 5.94
C ASP A 105 -0.11 23.85 5.58
N LEU A 106 0.80 23.92 4.61
CA LEU A 106 1.59 22.79 4.18
C LEU A 106 2.98 22.82 4.83
N PRO A 107 3.50 21.66 5.28
CA PRO A 107 4.89 21.56 5.66
C PRO A 107 5.84 22.05 4.56
N ALA A 108 7.02 22.51 4.95
CA ALA A 108 8.07 22.85 4.00
C ALA A 108 8.36 21.64 3.09
N ASN A 109 8.53 21.92 1.79
CA ASN A 109 8.79 20.94 0.73
C ASN A 109 7.62 19.99 0.39
N TYR A 110 6.45 20.14 1.01
CA TYR A 110 5.25 19.39 0.60
C TYR A 110 4.54 20.09 -0.57
N GLU A 111 4.19 19.31 -1.56
CA GLU A 111 3.40 19.71 -2.73
C GLU A 111 1.99 19.14 -2.65
N ARG A 112 1.07 19.68 -3.47
CA ARG A 112 -0.27 19.12 -3.64
C ARG A 112 -0.34 18.27 -4.89
N LEU A 113 -0.98 17.12 -4.76
CA LEU A 113 -1.34 16.27 -5.89
C LEU A 113 -2.84 15.98 -5.80
N THR A 114 -3.59 16.35 -6.83
CA THR A 114 -4.98 15.95 -6.99
C THR A 114 -5.08 14.95 -8.13
N ILE A 115 -5.59 13.75 -7.83
CA ILE A 115 -5.88 12.72 -8.82
C ILE A 115 -7.41 12.64 -8.97
N PRO A 116 -7.98 13.17 -10.07
CA PRO A 116 -9.41 13.09 -10.31
C PRO A 116 -9.85 11.64 -10.46
N ALA A 117 -10.91 11.25 -9.75
CA ALA A 117 -11.44 9.90 -9.84
C ALA A 117 -12.90 9.84 -9.38
N SER A 118 -13.72 9.07 -10.08
CA SER A 118 -15.08 8.73 -9.64
C SER A 118 -15.22 7.26 -9.25
N ASN A 119 -14.35 6.40 -9.78
CA ASN A 119 -14.31 4.97 -9.48
C ASN A 119 -12.86 4.50 -9.41
N SER A 120 -12.61 3.45 -8.64
CA SER A 120 -11.34 2.75 -8.56
C SER A 120 -11.61 1.26 -8.50
N VAL A 121 -10.69 0.44 -9.02
CA VAL A 121 -10.63 -0.96 -8.62
C VAL A 121 -9.76 -1.03 -7.37
N ARG A 122 -10.29 -1.66 -6.32
CA ARG A 122 -9.69 -1.70 -5.00
C ARG A 122 -9.26 -3.11 -4.64
N ALA A 123 -8.11 -3.22 -4.01
CA ALA A 123 -7.70 -4.36 -3.20
C ALA A 123 -7.71 -3.94 -1.73
N GLN A 124 -8.49 -4.63 -0.91
CA GLN A 124 -8.51 -4.46 0.53
C GLN A 124 -7.75 -5.63 1.17
N VAL A 125 -6.63 -5.32 1.83
CA VAL A 125 -5.77 -6.29 2.46
C VAL A 125 -5.86 -6.16 3.98
N GLU A 126 -6.59 -7.08 4.59
CA GLU A 126 -6.72 -7.19 6.06
C GLU A 126 -5.66 -8.15 6.60
N ALA A 127 -4.39 -7.79 6.56
CA ALA A 127 -3.32 -8.67 7.05
C ALA A 127 -2.10 -7.86 7.49
N HIS A 128 -1.22 -8.48 8.26
CA HIS A 128 0.08 -7.89 8.57
C HIS A 128 1.00 -7.91 7.32
N ASN A 129 1.83 -6.88 7.15
CA ASN A 129 2.70 -6.71 5.96
C ASN A 129 3.56 -7.93 5.59
N VAL A 130 3.91 -8.76 6.58
CA VAL A 130 4.80 -9.93 6.40
C VAL A 130 4.13 -11.08 5.64
N VAL A 131 2.80 -11.12 5.60
CA VAL A 131 2.03 -12.21 4.95
C VAL A 131 1.18 -11.72 3.78
N MET A 132 1.35 -10.47 3.34
CA MET A 132 0.65 -9.93 2.17
C MET A 132 1.15 -10.58 0.86
N PRO A 133 0.28 -10.74 -0.15
CA PRO A 133 0.70 -11.10 -1.51
C PRO A 133 1.68 -10.07 -2.08
N SER A 134 2.48 -10.47 -3.07
CA SER A 134 3.41 -9.54 -3.73
C SER A 134 2.65 -8.41 -4.44
N PRO A 135 3.25 -7.20 -4.58
CA PRO A 135 2.66 -6.09 -5.33
C PRO A 135 2.22 -6.49 -6.74
N THR A 136 3.05 -7.27 -7.44
CA THR A 136 2.76 -7.81 -8.78
C THR A 136 1.51 -8.70 -8.82
N THR A 137 1.27 -9.49 -7.77
CA THR A 137 0.08 -10.35 -7.66
C THR A 137 -1.17 -9.49 -7.47
N ILE A 138 -1.09 -8.48 -6.61
CA ILE A 138 -2.21 -7.58 -6.33
C ILE A 138 -2.57 -6.79 -7.59
N GLU A 139 -1.59 -6.20 -8.27
CA GLU A 139 -1.81 -5.43 -9.50
C GLU A 139 -2.43 -6.29 -10.63
N ALA A 140 -1.92 -7.51 -10.82
CA ALA A 140 -2.49 -8.43 -11.80
C ALA A 140 -3.98 -8.72 -11.54
N ARG A 141 -4.35 -8.90 -10.27
CA ARG A 141 -5.75 -9.12 -9.86
C ARG A 141 -6.61 -7.86 -10.01
N LEU A 142 -6.10 -6.69 -9.68
CA LEU A 142 -6.78 -5.41 -9.94
C LEU A 142 -7.11 -5.24 -11.44
N ARG A 143 -6.15 -5.53 -12.32
CA ARG A 143 -6.34 -5.48 -13.78
C ARG A 143 -7.34 -6.52 -14.27
N GLU A 144 -7.34 -7.72 -13.69
CA GLU A 144 -8.33 -8.76 -13.99
C GLU A 144 -9.75 -8.33 -13.59
N THR A 145 -9.92 -7.80 -12.38
CA THR A 145 -11.21 -7.27 -11.90
C THR A 145 -11.73 -6.13 -12.78
N ALA A 146 -10.86 -5.21 -13.20
CA ALA A 146 -11.24 -4.18 -14.18
C ALA A 146 -11.68 -4.76 -15.52
N LYS A 147 -10.96 -5.76 -16.04
CA LYS A 147 -11.28 -6.42 -17.30
C LYS A 147 -12.65 -7.09 -17.25
N GLU A 148 -12.97 -7.78 -16.14
CA GLU A 148 -14.28 -8.39 -15.91
C GLU A 148 -15.40 -7.33 -15.86
N ALA A 149 -15.12 -6.19 -15.24
CA ALA A 149 -16.01 -5.03 -15.16
C ALA A 149 -16.03 -4.16 -16.44
N ARG A 150 -15.19 -4.46 -17.44
CA ARG A 150 -15.01 -3.67 -18.68
C ARG A 150 -14.59 -2.22 -18.42
N LEU A 151 -13.73 -2.01 -17.43
CA LEU A 151 -13.17 -0.72 -17.05
C LEU A 151 -11.75 -0.57 -17.57
N GLU A 152 -11.39 0.65 -17.95
CA GLU A 152 -9.99 1.01 -18.21
C GLU A 152 -9.39 1.68 -16.99
N LEU A 153 -8.21 1.24 -16.60
CA LEU A 153 -7.53 1.76 -15.42
C LEU A 153 -6.40 2.72 -15.80
N GLN A 154 -6.15 3.68 -14.93
CA GLN A 154 -4.92 4.45 -14.90
C GLN A 154 -3.71 3.52 -14.67
N ASP A 155 -2.53 3.95 -15.09
CA ASP A 155 -1.32 3.14 -15.02
C ASP A 155 -0.45 3.50 -13.80
N PHE A 156 -1.09 3.51 -12.63
CA PHE A 156 -0.44 3.72 -11.33
C PHE A 156 -1.34 3.17 -10.23
N THR A 157 -0.77 2.84 -9.08
CA THR A 157 -1.51 2.43 -7.88
C THR A 157 -1.44 3.51 -6.80
N ILE A 158 -2.45 3.54 -5.93
CA ILE A 158 -2.56 4.41 -4.76
C ILE A 158 -2.70 3.51 -3.53
N GLU A 159 -1.62 3.36 -2.78
CA GLU A 159 -1.53 2.55 -1.58
C GLU A 159 -1.82 3.41 -0.33
N GLN A 160 -2.78 2.99 0.49
CA GLN A 160 -3.32 3.73 1.63
C GLN A 160 -3.25 2.88 2.90
N TYR A 161 -2.49 3.38 3.89
CA TYR A 161 -2.30 2.73 5.19
C TYR A 161 -3.41 3.17 6.14
N VAL A 162 -4.58 2.53 6.03
CA VAL A 162 -5.81 2.92 6.75
C VAL A 162 -5.73 2.59 8.25
N SER A 163 -5.13 1.45 8.60
CA SER A 163 -4.80 1.09 9.98
C SER A 163 -3.62 0.13 10.01
N GLU A 164 -3.17 -0.28 11.20
CA GLU A 164 -2.05 -1.23 11.37
C GLU A 164 -2.24 -2.55 10.60
N ASN A 165 -3.50 -2.97 10.40
CA ASN A 165 -3.84 -4.24 9.75
C ASN A 165 -4.72 -4.06 8.51
N LEU A 166 -4.87 -2.83 8.01
CA LEU A 166 -5.72 -2.55 6.85
C LEU A 166 -4.95 -1.68 5.85
N LEU A 167 -4.55 -2.33 4.76
CA LEU A 167 -4.02 -1.67 3.58
C LEU A 167 -5.08 -1.64 2.48
N VAL A 168 -5.25 -0.48 1.85
CA VAL A 168 -6.09 -0.31 0.67
C VAL A 168 -5.21 0.07 -0.51
N ILE A 169 -5.28 -0.70 -1.59
CA ILE A 169 -4.58 -0.39 -2.84
C ILE A 169 -5.64 -0.11 -3.90
N ASP A 170 -5.66 1.13 -4.37
CA ASP A 170 -6.58 1.61 -5.39
C ASP A 170 -5.84 1.73 -6.73
N MET A 171 -6.52 1.36 -7.82
CA MET A 171 -6.10 1.64 -9.18
C MET A 171 -7.24 2.40 -9.87
N PRO A 172 -7.14 3.75 -9.99
CA PRO A 172 -8.26 4.56 -10.46
C PRO A 172 -8.70 4.21 -11.87
N VAL A 173 -9.99 4.34 -12.14
CA VAL A 173 -10.56 4.21 -13.49
C VAL A 173 -10.28 5.49 -14.27
N LYS A 174 -10.04 5.36 -15.59
CA LYS A 174 -9.86 6.50 -16.51
C LYS A 174 -11.11 7.36 -16.70
#